data_AF-R6H4J3-F1
#
_entry.id   AF-R6H4J3-F1
#
_cell.length_a   1.000
_cell.length_b   1.000
_cell.length_c   1.000
_cell.angle_alpha   90.00
_cell.angle_beta   90.00
_cell.angle_gamma   90.00
#
_symmetry.space_group_name_H-M   'P 1'
#
loop_
_entity.id
_entity.type
_entity.pdbx_description
1 polymer ?
#
loop_
_entity_poly.entity_id
_entity_poly.type
_entity_poly.pdbx_seq_one_letter_code
_entity_poly.pdbx_strand_id
1 'polypeptide(L)'
;MLDNGKIVIKNDKGEELVCDVLFTFDSDETGKSYIAYTDNTKDEKGNTKVYANTYDKTGEDLKLSQLTTDKEWKIIDNILASVIDMVKENSETENGDKDE
;
A
#
# COMPACT_ATOMS: atom_id res chain seq x y z
N MET A 1 10.77 -10.80 -7.35
CA MET A 1 10.19 -11.78 -6.40
C MET A 1 9.68 -11.02 -5.19
N LEU A 2 8.51 -11.36 -4.67
CA LEU A 2 7.95 -10.78 -3.45
C LEU A 2 8.65 -11.43 -2.26
N ASP A 3 9.78 -10.87 -1.83
CA ASP A 3 10.54 -11.37 -0.69
C ASP A 3 10.20 -10.54 0.56
N ASN A 4 9.67 -11.21 1.60
CA ASN A 4 9.42 -10.63 2.93
C ASN A 4 8.51 -9.40 2.97
N GLY A 5 7.53 -9.31 2.06
CA GLY A 5 6.62 -8.17 2.02
C GLY A 5 7.27 -6.89 1.46
N LYS A 6 8.39 -7.01 0.74
CA LYS A 6 8.96 -5.90 -0.04
C LYS A 6 8.89 -6.18 -1.52
N ILE A 7 8.76 -5.12 -2.31
CA ILE A 7 8.84 -5.16 -3.77
C ILE A 7 9.91 -4.19 -4.25
N VAL A 8 10.54 -4.54 -5.37
CA VAL A 8 11.48 -3.65 -6.06
C VAL A 8 10.77 -3.11 -7.29
N ILE A 9 10.66 -1.79 -7.39
CA ILE A 9 10.03 -1.09 -8.50
C ILE A 9 11.07 -0.22 -9.19
N LYS A 10 11.11 -0.24 -10.52
CA LYS A 10 11.92 0.71 -11.29
C LYS A 10 11.11 1.97 -11.56
N ASN A 11 11.64 3.12 -11.15
CA ASN A 11 11.05 4.42 -11.49
C ASN A 11 11.39 4.83 -12.93
N ASP A 12 10.83 5.96 -13.40
CA ASP A 12 11.11 6.52 -14.73
C ASP A 12 12.58 6.87 -14.98
N LYS A 13 13.40 6.97 -13.93
CA LYS A 13 14.85 7.20 -14.03
C LYS A 13 15.65 5.91 -14.16
N GLY A 14 14.99 4.75 -14.09
CA GLY A 14 15.64 3.43 -14.09
C GLY A 14 16.24 3.04 -12.73
N GLU A 15 15.97 3.81 -11.67
CA GLU A 15 16.42 3.50 -10.32
C GLU A 15 15.49 2.47 -9.67
N GLU A 16 16.08 1.50 -8.99
CA GLU A 16 15.37 0.47 -8.25
C GLU A 16 15.01 1.00 -6.85
N LEU A 17 13.71 1.20 -6.62
CA LEU A 17 13.15 1.59 -5.33
C LEU A 17 12.63 0.34 -4.63
N VAL A 18 13.10 0.14 -3.39
CA VAL A 18 12.57 -0.91 -2.52
C VAL A 18 11.39 -0.34 -1.75
N CYS A 19 10.21 -0.88 -2.00
CA CYS A 19 8.97 -0.49 -1.34
C CYS A 19 8.47 -1.59 -0.41
N ASP A 20 7.84 -1.18 0.68
CA ASP A 20 7.16 -2.06 1.62
C ASP A 20 5.71 -2.28 1.18
N VAL A 21 5.34 -3.54 1.02
CA VAL A 21 3.96 -3.95 0.69
C VAL A 21 3.13 -3.86 1.95
N LEU A 22 2.07 -3.07 1.90
CA LEU A 22 1.09 -2.96 2.97
C LEU A 22 0.08 -4.11 2.89
N PHE A 23 -0.46 -4.33 1.70
CA PHE A 23 -1.37 -5.45 1.43
C PHE A 23 -1.44 -5.75 -0.08
N THR A 24 -1.85 -6.97 -0.39
CA THR A 24 -2.22 -7.41 -1.74
C THR A 24 -3.55 -8.13 -1.68
N PHE A 25 -4.40 -7.92 -2.68
CA PHE A 25 -5.63 -8.69 -2.81
C PHE A 25 -5.91 -9.03 -4.28
N ASP A 26 -6.64 -10.11 -4.49
CA ASP A 26 -7.15 -10.50 -5.79
C ASP A 26 -8.61 -10.09 -5.88
N SER A 27 -8.97 -9.40 -6.94
CA SER A 27 -10.37 -9.10 -7.23
C SER A 27 -10.91 -10.16 -8.16
N ASP A 28 -11.77 -11.04 -7.63
CA ASP A 28 -12.55 -11.97 -8.46
C ASP A 28 -13.49 -11.22 -9.43
N GLU A 29 -13.89 -9.98 -9.10
CA GLU A 29 -14.80 -9.18 -9.91
C GLU A 29 -14.11 -8.66 -11.19
N THR A 30 -12.86 -8.23 -11.08
CA THR A 30 -12.10 -7.67 -12.22
C THR A 30 -11.12 -8.68 -12.82
N GLY A 31 -10.88 -9.81 -12.13
CA GLY A 31 -9.85 -10.79 -12.49
C GLY A 31 -8.43 -10.25 -12.37
N LYS A 32 -8.22 -9.15 -11.64
CA LYS A 32 -6.93 -8.47 -11.48
C LYS A 32 -6.45 -8.57 -10.04
N SER A 33 -5.14 -8.58 -9.88
CA SER A 33 -4.49 -8.48 -8.56
C SER A 33 -4.10 -7.04 -8.28
N TYR A 34 -4.30 -6.60 -7.04
CA TYR A 34 -4.06 -5.25 -6.56
C TYR A 34 -2.99 -5.30 -5.47
N ILE A 35 -2.10 -4.32 -5.49
CA ILE A 35 -1.01 -4.17 -4.53
C ILE A 35 -0.98 -2.74 -4.02
N ALA A 36 -0.98 -2.60 -2.69
CA ALA A 36 -0.75 -1.34 -2.00
C ALA A 36 0.60 -1.39 -1.30
N TYR A 37 1.43 -0.38 -1.52
CA TYR A 37 2.80 -0.32 -1.02
C TYR A 37 3.22 1.10 -0.67
N THR A 38 4.25 1.24 0.15
CA THR A 38 4.87 2.52 0.51
C THR A 38 6.36 2.49 0.23
N ASP A 39 6.90 3.59 -0.25
CA ASP A 39 8.33 3.84 -0.35
C ASP A 39 8.93 4.38 0.96
N ASN A 40 8.14 4.37 2.05
CA ASN A 40 8.45 4.98 3.34
C ASN A 40 8.74 6.49 3.27
N THR A 41 8.43 7.15 2.15
CA THR A 41 8.56 8.59 2.08
C THR A 41 7.37 9.28 2.72
N LYS A 42 7.60 10.51 3.20
CA LYS A 42 6.57 11.34 3.79
C LYS A 42 6.13 12.44 2.84
N ASP A 43 4.85 12.78 2.87
CA ASP A 43 4.33 13.97 2.21
C ASP A 43 4.67 15.24 2.99
N GLU A 44 4.32 16.41 2.45
CA GLU A 44 4.59 17.72 3.07
C GLU A 44 3.93 17.87 4.45
N LYS A 45 2.87 17.11 4.72
CA LYS A 45 2.18 17.07 6.02
C LYS A 45 2.74 16.02 6.97
N GLY A 46 3.78 15.27 6.56
CA GLY A 46 4.44 14.25 7.39
C GLY A 46 3.76 12.87 7.37
N ASN A 47 2.73 12.65 6.56
CA ASN A 47 2.07 11.36 6.41
C ASN A 47 2.85 10.47 5.46
N THR A 48 2.85 9.17 5.72
CA THR A 48 3.51 8.19 4.86
C THR A 48 2.78 8.10 3.52
N LYS A 49 3.51 8.21 2.41
CA LYS A 49 2.95 8.09 1.06
C LYS A 49 2.64 6.63 0.76
N VAL A 50 1.41 6.39 0.33
CA VAL A 50 0.94 5.06 -0.08
C VAL A 50 0.58 5.10 -1.55
N TYR A 51 1.03 4.07 -2.26
CA TYR A 51 0.83 3.88 -3.67
C TYR A 51 0.04 2.60 -3.91
N ALA A 52 -0.73 2.60 -4.98
CA ALA A 52 -1.59 1.49 -5.31
C ALA A 52 -1.62 1.23 -6.81
N ASN A 53 -1.42 -0.03 -7.19
CA ASN A 53 -1.38 -0.46 -8.57
C ASN A 53 -2.02 -1.84 -8.72
N THR A 54 -2.39 -2.17 -9.95
CA THR A 54 -2.64 -3.57 -10.31
C THR A 54 -1.33 -4.23 -10.71
N TYR A 55 -1.18 -5.53 -10.46
CA TYR A 55 0.00 -6.29 -10.83
C TYR A 55 -0.38 -7.62 -11.48
N ASP A 56 0.47 -8.10 -12.38
CA ASP A 56 0.31 -9.39 -13.01
C ASP A 56 1.12 -10.45 -12.23
N LYS A 57 0.42 -11.45 -11.69
CA LYS A 57 1.03 -12.58 -10.96
C LYS A 57 1.63 -13.64 -11.88
N THR A 58 1.24 -13.64 -13.15
CA THR A 58 1.55 -14.71 -14.11
C THR A 58 2.82 -14.43 -14.90
N GLY A 59 3.26 -13.17 -14.94
CA GLY A 59 4.51 -12.76 -15.59
C GLY A 59 5.75 -13.07 -14.76
N GLU A 60 6.89 -13.31 -15.43
CA GLU A 60 8.22 -13.34 -14.79
C GLU A 60 8.59 -12.00 -14.13
N ASP A 61 8.05 -10.89 -14.67
CA ASP A 61 8.27 -9.53 -14.18
C ASP A 61 7.04 -8.95 -13.49
N LEU A 62 7.28 -8.26 -12.36
CA LEU A 62 6.26 -7.49 -11.66
C LEU A 62 5.88 -6.26 -12.49
N LYS A 63 4.86 -6.40 -13.36
CA LYS A 63 4.31 -5.29 -14.14
C LYS A 63 3.21 -4.59 -13.37
N LEU A 64 3.50 -3.37 -12.93
CA LEU A 64 2.54 -2.50 -12.27
C LEU A 64 1.74 -1.69 -13.29
N SER A 65 0.42 -1.72 -13.17
CA SER A 65 -0.50 -0.93 -13.98
C SER A 65 -1.30 0.02 -13.09
N GLN A 66 -1.58 1.22 -13.60
CA GLN A 66 -2.34 2.23 -12.87
C GLN A 66 -3.80 1.81 -12.69
N LEU A 67 -4.41 2.25 -11.60
CA LEU A 67 -5.84 2.10 -11.36
C LEU A 67 -6.58 3.11 -12.24
N THR A 68 -7.50 2.64 -13.06
CA THR A 68 -8.18 3.46 -14.07
C THR A 68 -9.58 3.90 -13.64
N THR A 69 -10.11 3.32 -12.55
CA THR A 69 -11.50 3.54 -12.14
C THR A 69 -11.60 3.98 -10.67
N ASP A 70 -12.56 4.86 -10.38
CA ASP A 70 -12.86 5.30 -9.01
C ASP A 70 -13.27 4.13 -8.10
N LYS A 71 -13.89 3.08 -8.67
CA LYS A 71 -14.27 1.88 -7.92
C LYS A 71 -13.04 1.18 -7.34
N GLU A 72 -11.97 1.06 -8.12
CA GLU A 72 -10.70 0.47 -7.68
C GLU A 72 -10.09 1.28 -6.54
N TRP A 73 -10.03 2.61 -6.69
CA TRP A 73 -9.54 3.50 -5.65
C TRP A 73 -10.35 3.41 -4.37
N LYS A 74 -11.69 3.36 -4.47
CA LYS A 74 -12.59 3.26 -3.32
C LYS A 74 -12.40 1.97 -2.53
N ILE A 75 -12.12 0.85 -3.20
CA ILE A 75 -11.84 -0.42 -2.52
C ILE A 75 -10.55 -0.31 -1.70
N ILE A 76 -9.49 0.24 -2.30
CA ILE A 76 -8.20 0.42 -1.64
C ILE A 76 -8.29 1.38 -0.46
N ASP A 77 -9.02 2.48 -0.63
CA ASP A 77 -9.26 3.46 0.43
C ASP A 77 -10.01 2.84 1.62
N ASN A 78 -11.06 2.04 1.35
CA ASN A 78 -11.79 1.33 2.41
C ASN A 78 -10.91 0.32 3.18
N ILE A 79 -10.04 -0.41 2.47
CA ILE A 79 -9.11 -1.36 3.10
C ILE A 79 -8.07 -0.60 3.91
N LEU A 80 -7.48 0.47 3.36
CA LEU A 80 -6.52 1.32 4.06
C LEU A 80 -7.13 1.93 5.33
N ALA A 81 -8.34 2.45 5.26
CA ALA A 81 -9.07 2.96 6.41
C ALA A 81 -9.21 1.88 7.49
N SER A 82 -9.62 0.67 7.11
CA SER A 82 -9.75 -0.46 8.04
C SER A 82 -8.41 -0.84 8.70
N VAL A 83 -7.31 -0.84 7.92
CA VAL A 83 -5.96 -1.14 8.45
C VAL A 83 -5.50 -0.04 9.40
N ILE A 84 -5.71 1.23 9.06
CA ILE A 84 -5.35 2.37 9.90
C ILE A 84 -6.15 2.36 11.20
N ASP A 85 -7.45 2.09 11.13
CA ASP A 85 -8.31 2.03 12.31
C ASP A 85 -7.87 0.91 13.25
N MET A 86 -7.57 -0.29 12.72
CA MET A 86 -7.01 -1.39 13.52
C MET A 86 -5.67 -1.03 14.17
N VAL A 87 -4.79 -0.32 13.45
CA VAL A 87 -3.48 0.11 13.99
C VAL A 87 -3.64 1.19 15.05
N LYS A 88 -4.59 2.12 14.88
CA LYS A 88 -4.91 3.15 15.86
C LYS A 88 -5.39 2.54 17.18
N GLU A 89 -6.35 1.62 17.12
CA GLU A 89 -6.86 0.91 18.30
C GLU A 89 -5.75 0.14 19.04
N ASN A 90 -4.71 -0.31 18.33
CA ASN A 90 -3.57 -1.01 18.93
C ASN A 90 -2.41 -0.08 19.34
N SER A 91 -2.50 1.21 19.06
CA SER A 91 -1.49 2.24 19.41
C SER A 91 -1.95 3.20 20.51
N GLU A 92 -3.21 3.11 20.94
CA GLU A 92 -3.71 3.75 22.16
C GLU A 92 -3.43 2.86 23.38
N THR A 93 -2.16 2.69 23.72
CA THR A 93 -1.73 2.27 25.06
C THR A 93 -0.45 2.99 25.51
N GLU A 94 -0.30 4.28 25.21
CA GLU A 94 0.62 5.13 25.97
C GLU A 94 0.25 6.61 25.79
N ASN A 95 -0.71 7.08 26.59
CA ASN A 95 -0.74 8.43 27.19
C ASN A 95 -1.97 8.54 28.10
N GLY A 96 -1.93 7.80 29.21
CA GLY A 96 -2.80 8.04 30.35
C GLY A 96 -2.18 9.10 31.26
N ASP A 97 -2.95 10.17 31.49
CA ASP A 97 -3.02 10.98 32.72
C ASP A 97 -1.72 11.57 33.32
N LYS A 98 -1.60 12.89 33.18
CA LYS A 98 -1.31 13.76 34.33
C LYS A 98 -2.28 14.94 34.30
N ASP A 99 -3.48 14.71 34.83
CA ASP A 99 -4.28 15.78 35.43
C ASP A 99 -3.66 16.10 36.81
N GLU A 100 -3.29 17.36 37.02
CA GLU A 100 -3.05 17.97 38.34
C GLU A 100 -4.12 19.05 38.57
#